data_AF-A0A0U5GHV7-F1
#
_entry.id   AF-A0A0U5GHV7-F1
#
_cell.length_a   1.000
_cell.length_b   1.000
_cell.length_c   1.000
_cell.angle_alpha   90.00
_cell.angle_beta   90.00
_cell.angle_gamma   90.00
#
_symmetry.space_group_name_H-M   'P 1'
#
loop_
_entity.id
_entity.type
_entity.pdbx_description
1 polymer ?
#
loop_
_entity_poly.entity_id
_entity_poly.type
_entity_poly.pdbx_seq_one_letter_code
_entity_poly.pdbx_strand_id
1 'polypeptide(L)'
;MADSFNLPLRPVIQNRDRPDSLSRDIAQINAQWGSFRELSEASLREKIEADKNKDPWEEEDEVEKEAADLDTSERMEQLYKRRAEIIQFALQAHMEASFALDFVSLLLSKYNPRQAETSMSPFLKTAAPLGSLNSEVINPPPRPDTALKDIKSVSRGWRLQNFNSAASKLLNAGARLDTEVDAEKEYWDQVLAIKEKGWKVCRLPRDGQALGVQYGFLEGEAYYLLSGCR
;
A
#
# COMPACT_ATOMS: atom_id res chain seq x y z
N MET A 1 -34.61 -8.50 -60.85
CA MET A 1 -34.18 -9.79 -60.28
C MET A 1 -33.64 -9.47 -58.89
N ALA A 2 -34.27 -10.03 -57.86
CA ALA A 2 -33.91 -9.77 -56.47
C ALA A 2 -32.78 -10.74 -56.07
N ASP A 3 -31.63 -10.21 -55.71
CA ASP A 3 -30.54 -11.00 -55.14
C ASP A 3 -30.87 -11.34 -53.68
N SER A 4 -31.07 -12.63 -53.42
CA SER A 4 -31.31 -13.16 -52.08
C SER A 4 -30.03 -13.12 -51.25
N PHE A 5 -29.97 -12.20 -50.29
CA PHE A 5 -28.95 -12.19 -49.23
C PHE A 5 -29.25 -13.33 -48.23
N ASN A 6 -28.60 -14.48 -48.40
CA ASN A 6 -28.62 -15.56 -47.42
C ASN A 6 -27.53 -15.31 -46.37
N LEU A 7 -27.89 -14.74 -45.22
CA LEU A 7 -27.05 -14.73 -44.02
C LEU A 7 -27.25 -16.07 -43.26
N PRO A 8 -26.20 -16.90 -43.07
CA PRO A 8 -26.35 -18.12 -42.30
C PRO A 8 -26.63 -17.81 -40.82
N LEU A 9 -27.68 -18.43 -40.26
CA LEU A 9 -28.07 -18.34 -38.84
C LEU A 9 -27.11 -19.07 -37.88
N ARG A 10 -26.02 -19.66 -38.40
CA ARG A 10 -24.93 -20.19 -37.57
C ARG A 10 -23.76 -19.21 -37.62
N PRO A 11 -23.22 -18.79 -36.46
CA PRO A 11 -22.00 -18.00 -36.44
C PRO A 11 -20.90 -18.79 -37.16
N VAL A 12 -20.20 -18.13 -38.08
CA VAL A 12 -19.01 -18.69 -38.69
C VAL A 12 -18.01 -18.92 -37.57
N ILE A 13 -17.66 -20.19 -37.33
CA ILE A 13 -16.59 -20.56 -36.42
C ILE A 13 -15.31 -20.11 -37.11
N GLN A 14 -14.92 -18.86 -36.88
CA GLN A 14 -13.58 -18.40 -37.20
C GLN A 14 -12.66 -19.13 -36.23
N ASN A 15 -12.01 -20.19 -36.71
CA ASN A 15 -10.83 -20.72 -36.04
C ASN A 15 -9.84 -19.56 -35.98
N ARG A 16 -9.79 -18.89 -34.82
CA ARG A 16 -8.76 -17.91 -34.55
C ARG A 16 -7.48 -18.72 -34.40
N ASP A 17 -6.71 -18.85 -35.49
CA ASP A 17 -5.28 -19.12 -35.42
C ASP A 17 -4.60 -17.93 -34.73
N ARG A 18 -4.90 -17.75 -33.44
CA ARG A 18 -4.01 -17.04 -32.54
C ARG A 18 -3.07 -18.13 -32.05
N PRO A 19 -1.79 -18.14 -32.47
CA PRO A 19 -0.82 -18.94 -31.73
C PRO A 19 -0.89 -18.41 -30.30
N ASP A 20 -1.39 -19.22 -29.37
CA ASP A 20 -1.38 -18.88 -27.96
C ASP A 20 0.06 -18.49 -27.62
N SER A 21 0.24 -17.22 -27.25
CA SER A 21 1.57 -16.69 -27.03
C SER A 21 2.12 -17.42 -25.82
N LEU A 22 3.23 -18.12 -25.98
CA LEU A 22 3.94 -18.81 -24.90
C LEU A 22 4.06 -17.93 -23.64
N SER A 23 4.25 -16.62 -23.82
CA SER A 23 4.30 -15.62 -22.74
C SER A 23 3.02 -15.56 -21.89
N ARG A 24 1.84 -15.67 -22.53
CA ARG A 24 0.54 -15.71 -21.85
C ARG A 24 0.37 -17.01 -21.09
N ASP A 25 0.75 -18.13 -21.69
CA ASP A 25 0.61 -19.45 -21.06
C ASP A 25 1.58 -19.61 -19.89
N ILE A 26 2.82 -19.13 -20.02
CA ILE A 26 3.80 -19.04 -18.93
C ILE A 26 3.25 -18.16 -17.80
N ALA A 27 2.66 -17.01 -18.11
CA ALA A 27 2.06 -16.14 -17.10
C ALA A 27 0.87 -16.81 -16.40
N GLN A 28 0.03 -17.53 -17.13
CA GLN A 28 -1.11 -18.28 -16.58
C GLN A 28 -0.65 -19.43 -15.69
N ILE A 29 0.34 -20.21 -16.13
CA ILE A 29 0.92 -21.30 -15.33
C ILE A 29 1.54 -20.73 -14.06
N ASN A 30 2.31 -19.64 -14.15
CA ASN A 30 2.88 -19.00 -12.97
C ASN A 30 1.82 -18.49 -11.99
N ALA A 31 0.70 -17.97 -12.48
CA ALA A 31 -0.39 -17.49 -11.64
C ALA A 31 -1.16 -18.63 -10.95
N GLN A 32 -1.37 -19.75 -11.64
CA GLN A 32 -2.12 -20.89 -11.12
C GLN A 32 -1.27 -21.82 -10.23
N TRP A 33 0.01 -22.00 -10.55
CA TRP A 33 0.86 -23.03 -9.97
C TRP A 33 2.12 -22.48 -9.29
N GLY A 34 2.36 -21.18 -9.32
CA GLY A 34 3.58 -20.58 -8.78
C GLY A 34 4.81 -20.87 -9.64
N SER A 35 5.95 -21.16 -9.03
CA SER A 35 7.22 -21.32 -9.74
C SER A 35 7.32 -22.65 -10.50
N PHE A 36 7.78 -22.61 -11.76
CA PHE A 36 8.04 -23.81 -12.58
C PHE A 36 8.98 -24.84 -11.94
N ARG A 37 9.78 -24.45 -10.95
CA ARG A 37 10.71 -25.36 -10.27
C ARG A 37 10.01 -26.41 -9.42
N GLU A 38 8.79 -26.11 -8.96
CA GLU A 38 8.01 -27.00 -8.10
C GLU A 38 7.07 -27.91 -8.90
N LEU A 39 6.92 -27.64 -10.21
CA LEU A 39 6.09 -28.42 -11.12
C LEU A 39 6.85 -29.66 -11.62
N SER A 40 6.39 -30.85 -11.22
CA SER A 40 6.87 -32.13 -11.73
C SER A 40 5.79 -32.85 -12.54
N GLU A 41 6.20 -33.65 -13.54
CA GLU A 41 5.27 -34.44 -14.34
C GLU A 41 4.47 -35.43 -13.48
N ALA A 42 5.10 -36.00 -12.45
CA ALA A 42 4.44 -36.90 -11.51
C ALA A 42 3.30 -36.20 -10.75
N SER A 43 3.56 -35.00 -10.19
CA SER A 43 2.54 -34.22 -9.47
C SER A 43 1.37 -33.78 -10.36
N LEU A 44 1.63 -33.54 -11.65
CA LEU A 44 0.58 -33.16 -12.60
C LEU A 44 -0.31 -34.34 -12.97
N ARG A 45 0.27 -35.54 -13.16
CA ARG A 45 -0.49 -36.76 -13.45
C ARG A 45 -1.40 -37.14 -12.29
N GLU A 46 -0.90 -37.05 -11.06
CA GLU A 46 -1.69 -37.30 -9.85
C GLU A 46 -2.89 -36.35 -9.74
N LYS A 47 -2.69 -35.05 -10.01
CA LYS A 47 -3.79 -34.08 -10.03
C LYS A 47 -4.79 -34.32 -11.16
N ILE A 48 -4.35 -34.72 -12.35
CA ILE A 48 -5.25 -35.06 -13.46
C ILE A 48 -6.11 -36.29 -13.11
N GLU A 49 -5.55 -37.26 -12.37
CA GLU A 49 -6.31 -38.41 -11.88
C GLU A 49 -7.27 -38.03 -10.75
N ALA A 50 -6.87 -37.13 -9.85
CA ALA A 50 -7.74 -36.58 -8.82
C ALA A 50 -8.91 -35.77 -9.40
N ASP A 51 -8.64 -34.89 -10.38
CA ASP A 51 -9.65 -34.08 -11.06
C ASP A 51 -10.63 -34.92 -11.88
N LYS A 52 -10.17 -36.03 -12.49
CA LYS A 52 -11.06 -36.99 -13.16
C LYS A 52 -12.04 -37.67 -12.21
N ASN A 53 -11.65 -37.81 -10.94
CA ASN A 53 -12.47 -38.39 -9.90
C ASN A 53 -13.33 -37.35 -9.15
N LYS A 54 -13.18 -36.06 -9.47
CA LYS A 54 -13.90 -34.96 -8.82
C LYS A 54 -15.18 -34.63 -9.60
N ASP A 55 -16.31 -34.53 -8.90
CA ASP A 55 -17.60 -34.19 -9.52
C ASP A 55 -17.64 -32.69 -9.87
N PRO A 56 -18.02 -32.26 -11.10
CA PRO A 56 -18.01 -30.85 -11.51
C PRO A 56 -18.91 -29.89 -10.72
N TRP A 57 -19.61 -30.38 -9.70
CA TRP A 57 -20.59 -29.64 -8.90
C TRP A 57 -20.21 -29.51 -7.41
N GLU A 58 -19.05 -30.04 -6.99
CA GLU A 58 -18.51 -29.76 -5.65
C GLU A 58 -17.78 -28.42 -5.67
N GLU A 59 -18.41 -27.38 -5.10
CA GLU A 59 -17.78 -26.09 -4.85
C GLU A 59 -16.58 -26.28 -3.90
N GLU A 60 -15.39 -25.90 -4.36
CA GLU A 60 -14.24 -25.74 -3.49
C GLU A 60 -14.48 -24.51 -2.61
N ASP A 61 -14.73 -24.74 -1.33
CA ASP A 61 -14.62 -23.70 -0.31
C ASP A 61 -13.20 -23.12 -0.39
N GLU A 62 -13.08 -21.90 -0.93
CA GLU A 62 -11.87 -21.09 -0.88
C GLU A 62 -11.51 -20.85 0.58
N VAL A 63 -10.65 -21.71 1.11
CA VAL A 63 -9.99 -21.48 2.39
C VAL A 63 -9.14 -20.23 2.21
N GLU A 64 -9.65 -19.11 2.72
CA GLU A 64 -8.89 -17.89 2.96
C GLU A 64 -7.59 -18.29 3.67
N LYS A 65 -6.48 -18.24 2.94
CA LYS A 65 -5.16 -18.43 3.51
C LYS A 65 -4.92 -17.28 4.48
N GLU A 66 -5.12 -17.57 5.75
CA GLU A 66 -4.62 -16.76 6.86
C GLU A 66 -3.17 -16.39 6.59
N ALA A 67 -2.83 -15.14 6.90
CA ALA A 67 -1.55 -14.49 6.64
C ALA A 67 -0.37 -15.22 7.31
N ALA A 68 0.06 -16.32 6.70
CA ALA A 68 1.33 -16.95 6.96
C ALA A 68 2.44 -16.07 6.36
N ASP A 69 3.57 -15.99 7.08
CA ASP A 69 4.79 -15.24 6.77
C ASP A 69 4.95 -14.91 5.28
N LEU A 70 4.55 -13.69 4.90
CA LEU A 70 4.80 -13.15 3.57
C LEU A 70 6.30 -13.23 3.30
N ASP A 71 6.67 -13.81 2.16
CA ASP A 71 8.07 -13.85 1.75
C ASP A 71 8.65 -12.43 1.74
N THR A 72 9.94 -12.32 2.05
CA THR A 72 10.65 -11.04 2.09
C THR A 72 10.48 -10.24 0.80
N SER A 73 10.33 -10.93 -0.34
CA SER A 73 10.01 -10.36 -1.64
C SER A 73 8.60 -9.75 -1.70
N GLU A 74 7.58 -10.50 -1.28
CA GLU A 74 6.18 -10.06 -1.23
C GLU A 74 5.99 -8.87 -0.28
N ARG A 75 6.70 -8.85 0.86
CA ARG A 75 6.70 -7.71 1.77
C ARG A 75 7.28 -6.45 1.13
N MET A 76 8.35 -6.58 0.35
CA MET A 76 8.92 -5.45 -0.40
C MET A 76 7.96 -4.93 -1.48
N GLU A 77 7.30 -5.83 -2.22
CA GLU A 77 6.31 -5.45 -3.22
C GLU A 77 5.12 -4.71 -2.60
N GLN A 78 4.62 -5.19 -1.46
CA GLN A 78 3.59 -4.49 -0.71
C GLN A 78 4.05 -3.10 -0.28
N LEU A 79 5.29 -2.93 0.18
CA LEU A 79 5.82 -1.61 0.54
C LEU A 79 5.87 -0.67 -0.67
N TYR A 80 6.30 -1.14 -1.84
CA TYR A 80 6.30 -0.33 -3.06
C TYR A 80 4.88 0.05 -3.48
N LYS A 81 3.93 -0.87 -3.38
CA LYS A 81 2.52 -0.60 -3.68
C LYS A 81 1.95 0.47 -2.75
N ARG A 82 2.13 0.34 -1.43
CA ARG A 82 1.68 1.34 -0.45
C ARG A 82 2.35 2.70 -0.67
N ARG A 83 3.64 2.71 -1.03
CA ARG A 83 4.35 3.95 -1.37
C ARG A 83 3.77 4.62 -2.60
N ALA A 84 3.46 3.85 -3.65
CA ALA A 84 2.84 4.37 -4.86
C ALA A 84 1.45 4.97 -4.57
N GLU A 85 0.64 4.28 -3.76
CA GLU A 85 -0.67 4.78 -3.31
C GLU A 85 -0.54 6.11 -2.57
N ILE A 86 0.40 6.24 -1.62
CA ILE A 86 0.63 7.50 -0.88
C ILE A 86 1.01 8.63 -1.83
N ILE A 87 1.90 8.37 -2.79
CA ILE A 87 2.33 9.38 -3.78
C ILE A 87 1.14 9.81 -4.63
N GLN A 88 0.29 8.87 -5.05
CA GLN A 88 -0.91 9.18 -5.84
C GLN A 88 -1.87 10.10 -5.06
N PHE A 89 -2.17 9.78 -3.80
CA PHE A 89 -3.04 10.61 -2.97
C PHE A 89 -2.43 12.00 -2.72
N ALA A 90 -1.12 12.07 -2.45
CA ALA A 90 -0.43 13.34 -2.26
C ALA A 90 -0.46 14.20 -3.54
N LEU A 91 -0.26 13.59 -4.71
CA LEU A 91 -0.31 14.28 -5.99
C LEU A 91 -1.71 14.78 -6.31
N GLN A 92 -2.76 13.98 -6.04
CA GLN A 92 -4.15 14.42 -6.17
C GLN A 92 -4.45 15.63 -5.28
N ALA A 93 -4.14 15.56 -3.99
CA ALA A 93 -4.36 16.67 -3.07
C ALA A 93 -3.56 17.93 -3.48
N HIS A 94 -2.34 17.75 -4.00
CA HIS A 94 -1.53 18.85 -4.50
C HIS A 94 -2.16 19.53 -5.74
N MET A 95 -2.71 18.75 -6.67
CA MET A 95 -3.41 19.30 -7.85
C MET A 95 -4.66 20.08 -7.43
N GLU A 96 -5.48 19.53 -6.53
CA GLU A 96 -6.68 20.20 -6.00
C GLU A 96 -6.33 21.52 -5.30
N ALA A 97 -5.29 21.51 -4.46
CA ALA A 97 -4.79 22.73 -3.81
C ALA A 97 -4.23 23.74 -4.81
N SER A 98 -3.55 23.28 -5.87
CA SER A 98 -3.04 24.15 -6.94
C SER A 98 -4.17 24.79 -7.73
N PHE A 99 -5.27 24.07 -8.01
CA PHE A 99 -6.45 24.66 -8.64
C PHE A 99 -7.12 25.71 -7.75
N ALA A 100 -7.21 25.48 -6.44
CA ALA A 100 -7.72 26.48 -5.50
C ALA A 100 -6.81 27.73 -5.45
N LEU A 101 -5.49 27.54 -5.47
CA LEU A 101 -4.51 28.64 -5.52
C LEU A 101 -4.67 29.46 -6.82
N ASP A 102 -4.78 28.78 -7.96
CA ASP A 102 -5.01 29.39 -9.27
C ASP A 102 -6.33 30.19 -9.30
N PHE A 103 -7.39 29.67 -8.70
CA PHE A 103 -8.69 30.35 -8.59
C PHE A 103 -8.59 31.63 -7.75
N VAL A 104 -7.98 31.55 -6.56
CA VAL A 104 -7.84 32.71 -5.66
C VAL A 104 -6.89 33.75 -6.24
N SER A 105 -5.79 33.33 -6.85
CA SER A 105 -4.84 34.25 -7.50
C SER A 105 -5.47 34.96 -8.70
N LEU A 106 -6.30 34.28 -9.50
CA LEU A 106 -7.05 34.93 -10.56
C LEU A 106 -8.04 35.97 -10.02
N LEU A 107 -8.71 35.70 -8.89
CA LEU A 107 -9.57 36.69 -8.22
C LEU A 107 -8.77 37.91 -7.72
N LEU A 108 -7.60 37.67 -7.12
CA LEU A 108 -6.72 38.74 -6.61
C LEU A 108 -6.08 39.57 -7.73
N SER A 109 -5.91 39.00 -8.93
CA SER A 109 -5.26 39.67 -10.06
C SER A 109 -5.94 40.98 -10.48
N LYS A 110 -7.24 41.15 -10.16
CA LYS A 110 -7.98 42.39 -10.38
C LYS A 110 -7.42 43.57 -9.57
N TYR A 111 -6.99 43.32 -8.34
CA TYR A 111 -6.56 44.35 -7.40
C TYR A 111 -5.03 44.42 -7.26
N ASN A 112 -4.35 43.27 -7.27
CA ASN A 112 -2.91 43.15 -7.09
C ASN A 112 -2.28 42.24 -8.17
N PRO A 113 -2.19 42.69 -9.44
CA PRO A 113 -1.76 41.84 -10.56
C PRO A 113 -0.34 41.30 -10.40
N ARG A 114 0.61 42.12 -9.94
CA ARG A 114 2.02 41.72 -9.78
C ARG A 114 2.22 40.55 -8.80
N GLN A 115 1.44 40.49 -7.73
CA GLN A 115 1.55 39.41 -6.74
C GLN A 115 0.82 38.16 -7.24
N ALA A 116 -0.39 38.34 -7.77
CA ALA A 116 -1.19 37.24 -8.31
C ALA A 116 -0.48 36.48 -9.43
N GLU A 117 0.17 37.19 -10.36
CA GLU A 117 0.91 36.59 -11.47
C GLU A 117 2.03 35.65 -11.01
N THR A 118 2.66 35.88 -9.84
CA THR A 118 3.74 35.00 -9.37
C THR A 118 3.23 33.65 -8.87
N SER A 119 2.01 33.61 -8.32
CA SER A 119 1.38 32.40 -7.80
C SER A 119 0.55 31.63 -8.83
N MET A 120 0.20 32.26 -9.95
CA MET A 120 -0.60 31.65 -11.02
C MET A 120 0.22 30.69 -11.88
N SER A 121 -0.37 29.54 -12.22
CA SER A 121 0.19 28.61 -13.19
C SER A 121 0.35 29.24 -14.58
N PRO A 122 1.38 28.84 -15.36
CA PRO A 122 1.61 29.38 -16.69
C PRO A 122 0.48 29.05 -17.67
N PHE A 123 -0.18 27.91 -17.49
CA PHE A 123 -1.33 27.51 -18.28
C PHE A 123 -2.52 28.44 -18.08
N LEU A 124 -2.80 28.85 -16.83
CA LEU A 124 -3.91 29.75 -16.56
C LEU A 124 -3.70 31.14 -17.17
N LYS A 125 -2.46 31.64 -17.18
CA LYS A 125 -2.09 32.93 -17.77
C LYS A 125 -2.36 33.00 -19.28
N THR A 126 -2.22 31.88 -19.99
CA THR A 126 -2.52 31.84 -21.44
C THR A 126 -4.00 31.62 -21.71
N ALA A 127 -4.71 30.94 -20.81
CA ALA A 127 -6.12 30.60 -20.98
C ALA A 127 -7.08 31.77 -20.66
N ALA A 128 -6.77 32.59 -19.65
CA ALA A 128 -7.66 33.66 -19.20
C ALA A 128 -6.90 34.96 -18.90
N PRO A 129 -7.48 36.13 -19.24
CA PRO A 129 -6.91 37.41 -18.86
C PRO A 129 -7.04 37.65 -17.36
N LEU A 130 -6.14 38.50 -16.84
CA LEU A 130 -6.14 38.95 -15.46
C LEU A 130 -7.43 39.73 -15.15
N GLY A 131 -7.92 39.59 -13.93
CA GLY A 131 -9.11 40.26 -13.42
C GLY A 131 -10.44 39.74 -13.98
N SER A 132 -10.45 38.53 -14.54
CA SER A 132 -11.67 37.92 -15.10
C SER A 132 -12.72 37.52 -14.06
N LEU A 133 -12.34 37.36 -12.78
CA LEU A 133 -13.26 37.11 -11.67
C LEU A 133 -13.47 38.36 -10.81
N ASN A 134 -14.66 38.46 -10.22
CA ASN A 134 -15.02 39.50 -9.26
C ASN A 134 -15.66 38.87 -8.02
N SER A 135 -15.45 39.47 -6.85
CA SER A 135 -16.15 39.11 -5.62
C SER A 135 -17.28 40.10 -5.35
N GLU A 136 -18.51 39.62 -5.28
CA GLU A 136 -19.67 40.42 -4.91
C GLU A 136 -20.36 39.81 -3.69
N VAL A 137 -20.85 40.67 -2.78
CA VAL A 137 -21.58 40.24 -1.60
C VAL A 137 -23.01 39.92 -2.02
N ILE A 138 -23.27 38.65 -2.28
CA ILE A 138 -24.61 38.15 -2.55
C ILE A 138 -25.19 37.61 -1.25
N ASN A 139 -26.40 38.03 -0.87
CA ASN A 139 -27.11 37.42 0.24
C ASN A 139 -27.74 36.09 -0.23
N PRO A 140 -27.20 34.93 0.17
CA PRO A 140 -27.75 33.66 -0.28
C PRO A 140 -29.17 33.47 0.29
N PRO A 141 -30.07 32.77 -0.42
CA PRO A 141 -31.34 32.41 0.14
C PRO A 141 -31.15 31.56 1.42
N PRO A 142 -32.02 31.68 2.43
CA PRO A 142 -31.93 30.88 3.63
C PRO A 142 -31.97 29.40 3.23
N ARG A 143 -30.94 28.64 3.63
CA ARG A 143 -30.90 27.20 3.39
C ARG A 143 -32.09 26.55 4.12
N PRO A 144 -32.70 25.50 3.56
CA PRO A 144 -33.79 24.82 4.23
C PRO A 144 -33.31 24.24 5.57
N ASP A 145 -34.16 24.30 6.60
CA ASP A 145 -33.83 23.81 7.95
C ASP A 145 -33.44 22.34 7.97
N THR A 146 -33.95 21.55 7.02
CA THR A 146 -33.58 20.14 6.82
C THR A 146 -32.09 20.00 6.48
N ALA A 147 -31.60 20.74 5.49
CA ALA A 147 -30.18 20.71 5.11
C ALA A 147 -29.26 21.17 6.24
N LEU A 148 -29.68 22.14 7.06
CA LEU A 148 -28.90 22.58 8.23
C LEU A 148 -28.83 21.49 9.31
N LYS A 149 -29.94 20.77 9.54
CA LYS A 149 -29.97 19.62 10.47
C LYS A 149 -29.10 18.47 9.94
N ASP A 150 -29.12 18.22 8.63
CA ASP A 150 -28.32 17.17 8.01
C ASP A 150 -26.82 17.49 8.07
N ILE A 151 -26.40 18.73 7.80
CA ILE A 151 -24.99 19.13 7.94
C ILE A 151 -24.54 18.96 9.40
N LYS A 152 -25.39 19.30 10.37
CA LYS A 152 -25.10 19.11 11.80
C LYS A 152 -25.01 17.64 12.19
N SER A 153 -25.90 16.78 11.70
CA SER A 153 -25.90 15.35 12.00
C SER A 153 -24.68 14.66 11.37
N VAL A 154 -24.37 14.95 10.10
CA VAL A 154 -23.20 14.42 9.38
C VAL A 154 -21.90 14.87 10.05
N SER A 155 -21.75 16.16 10.36
CA SER A 155 -20.55 16.66 11.03
C SER A 155 -20.35 16.05 12.42
N ARG A 156 -21.44 15.81 13.16
CA ARG A 156 -21.38 15.07 14.43
C ARG A 156 -20.98 13.62 14.21
N GLY A 157 -21.57 12.94 13.23
CA GLY A 157 -21.24 11.55 12.89
C GLY A 157 -19.77 11.36 12.52
N TRP A 158 -19.24 12.23 11.66
CA TRP A 158 -17.83 12.24 11.27
C TRP A 158 -16.89 12.44 12.47
N ARG A 159 -17.22 13.36 13.38
CA ARG A 159 -16.44 13.55 14.61
C ARG A 159 -16.44 12.31 15.49
N LEU A 160 -17.60 11.68 15.70
CA LEU A 160 -17.71 10.45 16.49
C LEU A 160 -16.93 9.29 15.87
N GLN A 161 -17.03 9.11 14.55
CA GLN A 161 -16.26 8.09 13.83
C GLN A 161 -14.75 8.32 13.95
N ASN A 162 -14.31 9.58 13.85
CA ASN A 162 -12.90 9.94 14.01
C ASN A 162 -12.40 9.64 15.43
N PHE A 163 -13.18 9.97 16.47
CA PHE A 163 -12.82 9.63 17.85
C PHE A 163 -12.76 8.12 18.07
N ASN A 164 -13.73 7.37 17.53
CA ASN A 164 -13.72 5.92 17.63
C ASN A 164 -12.51 5.30 16.91
N SER A 165 -12.18 5.79 15.72
CA SER A 165 -11.00 5.36 14.97
C SER A 165 -9.69 5.70 15.69
N ALA A 166 -9.61 6.87 16.33
CA ALA A 166 -8.44 7.24 17.13
C ALA A 166 -8.31 6.36 18.36
N ALA A 167 -9.41 6.10 19.07
CA ALA A 167 -9.42 5.23 20.24
C ALA A 167 -8.99 3.79 19.88
N SER A 168 -9.55 3.21 18.80
CA SER A 168 -9.15 1.87 18.37
C SER A 168 -7.69 1.79 17.95
N LYS A 169 -7.17 2.80 17.24
CA LYS A 169 -5.74 2.88 16.88
C LYS A 169 -4.84 2.95 18.11
N LEU A 170 -5.21 3.74 19.13
CA LEU A 170 -4.45 3.83 20.37
C LEU A 170 -4.46 2.51 21.16
N LEU A 171 -5.62 1.85 21.23
CA LEU A 171 -5.72 0.53 21.89
C LEU A 171 -4.91 -0.53 21.15
N ASN A 172 -4.97 -0.56 19.82
CA ASN A 172 -4.17 -1.48 19.01
C ASN A 172 -2.66 -1.22 19.14
N ALA A 173 -2.27 0.06 19.18
CA ALA A 173 -0.88 0.44 19.41
C ALA A 173 -0.42 0.04 20.82
N GLY A 174 -1.26 0.23 21.84
CA GLY A 174 -1.00 -0.23 23.20
C GLY A 174 -0.78 -1.74 23.26
N ALA A 175 -1.72 -2.52 22.73
CA ALA A 175 -1.61 -3.98 22.68
C ALA A 175 -0.35 -4.45 21.94
N ARG A 176 0.03 -3.79 20.83
CA ARG A 176 1.29 -4.08 20.13
C ARG A 176 2.51 -3.77 21.00
N LEU A 177 2.53 -2.60 21.65
CA LEU A 177 3.66 -2.22 22.52
C LEU A 177 3.78 -3.18 23.71
N ASP A 178 2.67 -3.69 24.25
CA ASP A 178 2.71 -4.70 25.32
C ASP A 178 3.44 -5.98 24.84
N THR A 179 3.17 -6.45 23.63
CA THR A 179 3.89 -7.60 23.05
C THR A 179 5.38 -7.33 22.81
N GLU A 180 5.73 -6.11 22.40
CA GLU A 180 7.14 -5.69 22.23
C GLU A 180 7.84 -5.60 23.58
N VAL A 181 7.17 -5.08 24.61
CA VAL A 181 7.66 -5.02 25.99
C VAL A 181 7.89 -6.40 26.58
N ASP A 182 7.01 -7.37 26.32
CA ASP A 182 7.20 -8.75 26.80
C ASP A 182 8.41 -9.41 26.13
N ALA A 183 8.59 -9.22 24.82
CA ALA A 183 9.80 -9.66 24.11
C ALA A 183 11.08 -8.97 24.63
N GLU A 184 11.01 -7.67 24.96
CA GLU A 184 12.14 -6.96 25.56
C GLU A 184 12.46 -7.46 26.97
N LYS A 185 11.45 -7.79 27.79
CA LYS A 185 11.68 -8.40 29.12
C LYS A 185 12.44 -9.71 28.98
N GLU A 186 11.98 -10.61 28.10
CA GLU A 186 12.67 -11.87 27.84
C GLU A 186 14.11 -11.65 27.35
N TYR A 187 14.34 -10.66 26.48
CA TYR A 187 15.67 -10.28 26.03
C TYR A 187 16.56 -9.80 27.19
N TRP A 188 16.07 -8.91 28.04
CA TRP A 188 16.84 -8.37 29.18
C TRP A 188 17.10 -9.43 30.25
N ASP A 189 16.17 -10.36 30.48
CA ASP A 189 16.35 -11.50 31.38
C ASP A 189 17.49 -12.41 30.89
N GLN A 190 17.59 -12.65 29.58
CA GLN A 190 18.70 -13.40 28.99
C GLN A 190 20.04 -12.66 29.15
N VAL A 191 20.06 -11.34 28.91
CA VAL A 191 21.27 -10.51 29.09
C VAL A 191 21.72 -10.52 30.56
N LEU A 192 20.78 -10.45 31.51
CA LEU A 192 21.08 -10.58 32.94
C LEU A 192 21.68 -11.95 33.27
N ALA A 193 21.09 -13.04 32.78
CA ALA A 193 21.59 -14.39 33.01
C ALA A 193 23.02 -14.60 32.46
N ILE A 194 23.37 -13.95 31.35
CA ILE A 194 24.74 -13.98 30.78
C ILE A 194 25.71 -13.18 31.66
N LYS A 195 25.28 -12.00 32.13
CA LYS A 195 26.09 -11.14 33.00
C LYS A 195 26.35 -11.78 34.37
N GLU A 196 25.37 -12.47 34.95
CA GLU A 196 25.50 -13.22 36.20
C GLU A 196 26.50 -14.38 36.09
N LYS A 197 26.59 -15.00 34.90
CA LYS A 197 27.62 -16.00 34.59
C LYS A 197 29.03 -15.40 34.39
N GLY A 198 29.18 -14.08 34.50
CA GLY A 198 30.47 -13.38 34.46
C GLY A 198 30.99 -13.00 33.07
N TRP A 199 30.16 -13.11 32.02
CA TRP A 199 30.57 -12.75 30.66
C TRP A 199 30.50 -11.24 30.42
N LYS A 200 31.45 -10.70 29.64
CA LYS A 200 31.46 -9.28 29.27
C LYS A 200 30.51 -9.00 28.11
N VAL A 201 29.58 -8.07 28.33
CA VAL A 201 28.60 -7.61 27.33
C VAL A 201 28.99 -6.22 26.83
N CYS A 202 28.94 -6.01 25.52
CA CYS A 202 29.32 -4.75 24.86
C CYS A 202 28.33 -4.40 23.74
N ARG A 203 28.28 -3.13 23.30
CA ARG A 203 27.43 -2.70 22.18
C ARG A 203 28.11 -2.98 20.83
N LEU A 204 27.34 -3.47 19.86
CA LEU A 204 27.88 -3.79 18.54
C LEU A 204 27.98 -2.50 17.68
N PRO A 205 29.09 -2.26 16.96
CA PRO A 205 29.25 -1.04 16.15
C PRO A 205 28.41 -1.04 14.86
N ARG A 206 28.01 -2.23 14.35
CA ARG A 206 27.17 -2.37 13.15
C ARG A 206 25.67 -2.34 13.44
N ASP A 207 25.31 -2.70 14.66
CA ASP A 207 23.92 -2.70 15.13
C ASP A 207 23.87 -2.10 16.54
N GLY A 208 23.53 -0.82 16.60
CA GLY A 208 23.49 -0.09 17.88
C GLY A 208 22.35 -0.51 18.80
N GLN A 209 21.37 -1.26 18.30
CA GLN A 209 20.22 -1.74 19.07
C GLN A 209 20.50 -3.08 19.75
N ALA A 210 21.41 -3.90 19.19
CA ALA A 210 21.76 -5.20 19.75
C ALA A 210 23.00 -5.14 20.68
N LEU A 211 22.97 -5.96 21.74
CA LEU A 211 24.13 -6.24 22.60
C LEU A 211 24.86 -7.50 22.15
N GLY A 212 26.19 -7.44 22.14
CA GLY A 212 27.06 -8.57 21.85
C GLY A 212 27.77 -9.07 23.12
N VAL A 213 28.04 -10.38 23.17
CA VAL A 213 28.84 -11.00 24.23
C VAL A 213 30.26 -11.20 23.70
N GLN A 214 31.27 -10.78 24.46
CA GLN A 214 32.65 -11.09 24.14
C GLN A 214 32.94 -12.55 24.52
N TYR A 215 32.96 -13.43 23.53
CA TYR A 215 33.40 -14.81 23.67
C TYR A 215 34.81 -14.96 23.11
N GLY A 216 35.73 -15.60 23.84
CA GLY A 216 37.12 -15.74 23.45
C GLY A 216 38.05 -16.00 24.64
N PHE A 217 39.17 -16.68 24.39
CA PHE A 217 40.11 -17.13 25.42
C PHE A 217 40.94 -15.96 25.99
N LEU A 218 41.06 -15.87 27.31
CA LEU A 218 41.79 -14.81 28.03
C LEU A 218 43.31 -14.80 27.78
N GLU A 219 43.86 -15.83 27.12
CA GLU A 219 45.30 -16.03 26.88
C GLU A 219 45.74 -15.87 25.40
N GLY A 220 44.85 -15.44 24.50
CA GLY A 220 45.23 -15.14 23.10
C GLY A 220 45.80 -13.73 22.93
N GLU A 221 47.11 -13.64 22.79
CA GLU A 221 47.97 -12.45 22.80
C GLU A 221 47.52 -11.23 21.93
N ALA A 222 47.52 -10.07 22.59
CA ALA A 222 48.16 -8.79 22.24
C ALA A 222 48.09 -8.11 20.85
N TYR A 223 47.55 -8.66 19.75
CA TYR A 223 47.67 -8.00 18.43
C TYR A 223 46.39 -7.75 17.60
N TYR A 224 45.18 -8.11 18.09
CA TYR A 224 43.92 -7.84 17.36
C TYR A 224 42.85 -7.09 18.16
N LEU A 225 43.22 -6.39 19.24
CA LEU A 225 42.28 -5.79 20.20
C LEU A 225 41.74 -4.38 19.84
N LEU A 226 41.75 -3.95 18.58
CA LEU A 226 41.19 -2.64 18.20
C LEU A 226 39.88 -2.66 17.42
N SER A 227 39.32 -3.85 17.13
CA SER A 227 38.19 -3.94 16.19
C SER A 227 36.94 -4.61 16.74
N GLY A 228 36.91 -4.99 18.03
CA GLY A 228 35.84 -5.83 18.58
C GLY A 228 34.69 -5.09 19.26
N CYS A 229 34.99 -4.18 20.19
CA CYS A 229 34.01 -3.40 20.95
C CYS A 229 34.77 -2.30 21.67
N ARG A 230 34.34 -1.04 21.48
CA ARG A 230 34.85 0.11 22.24
C ARG A 230 33.77 0.54 23.22
#